data_AF-E1KP78-F1
#
_entry.id   AF-E1KP78-F1
#
_cell.length_a   1.000
_cell.length_b   1.000
_cell.length_c   1.000
_cell.angle_alpha   90.00
_cell.angle_beta   90.00
_cell.angle_gamma   90.00
#
_symmetry.space_group_name_H-M   'P 1'
#
loop_
_entity.id
_entity.type
_entity.pdbx_description
1 polymer ?
#
loop_
_entity_poly.entity_id
_entity_poly.type
_entity_poly.pdbx_seq_one_letter_code
_entity_poly.pdbx_strand_id
1 'polypeptide(L)'
;MINRLKLWCLAVLFGLSITQVLAQNSDPDPVQLDKAVAYFNSGKYHEALLIFQDLDNRYKLNDRFKAYIGLCYYHEWDYKNAVKYLTSVIPRLGMLAPHERSVYYFSAAESYFLMEQYKLAIPFYEQALTVCYDREKGEIYYRLGFCYMFGKDWEKARDNYVLAEEFFRAHKAGQGVEARLAQVINMRKGCQTKIDEKLAADSIARAKAKEDSLRSIAAKIPLDSIITEKPEVKVDTATISKSEKPIITTQDVDEKTKKPTPPVDNNPKKKAKKQEDVAPINLNDLYKNKIEVGE
;
A
#
# COMPACT_ATOMS: atom_id res chain seq x y z
N MET A 1 -34.55 12.30 72.23
CA MET A 1 -34.92 11.29 71.20
C MET A 1 -35.24 11.90 69.84
N ILE A 2 -35.89 13.07 69.76
CA ILE A 2 -36.33 13.72 68.50
C ILE A 2 -35.18 14.16 67.57
N ASN A 3 -34.02 14.59 68.10
CA ASN A 3 -32.91 15.07 67.27
C ASN A 3 -32.11 13.96 66.56
N ARG A 4 -32.12 12.72 67.06
CA ARG A 4 -31.43 11.60 66.38
C ARG A 4 -32.25 11.03 65.22
N LEU A 5 -33.59 11.09 65.32
CA LEU A 5 -34.49 10.66 64.27
C LEU A 5 -34.46 11.63 63.07
N LYS A 6 -34.41 12.95 63.33
CA LYS A 6 -34.26 13.97 62.26
C LYS A 6 -32.93 13.86 61.50
N LEU A 7 -31.84 13.51 62.20
CA LEU A 7 -30.52 13.36 61.59
C LEU A 7 -30.44 12.12 60.67
N TRP A 8 -31.15 11.04 61.01
CA TRP A 8 -31.25 9.85 60.17
C TRP A 8 -32.15 10.07 58.95
N CYS A 9 -33.26 10.82 59.09
CA CYS A 9 -34.12 11.18 57.95
C CYS A 9 -33.38 12.05 56.92
N LEU A 10 -32.52 12.98 57.37
CA LEU A 10 -31.69 13.83 56.48
C LEU A 10 -30.61 13.02 55.74
N ALA A 11 -30.01 12.01 56.38
CA ALA A 11 -29.03 11.14 55.74
C ALA A 11 -29.65 10.21 54.68
N VAL A 12 -30.87 9.72 54.90
CA VAL A 12 -31.61 8.89 53.92
C VAL A 12 -32.06 9.73 52.71
N LEU A 13 -32.46 10.99 52.93
CA LEU A 13 -32.80 11.92 51.85
C LEU A 13 -31.60 12.30 50.97
N PHE A 14 -30.41 12.50 51.56
CA PHE A 14 -29.18 12.73 50.78
C PHE A 14 -28.62 11.45 50.10
N GLY A 15 -28.89 10.26 50.66
CA GLY A 15 -28.51 8.98 50.04
C GLY A 15 -29.31 8.65 48.78
N LEU A 16 -30.60 9.01 48.74
CA LEU A 16 -31.48 8.80 47.59
C LEU A 16 -31.22 9.78 46.42
N SER A 17 -30.72 10.98 46.71
CA SER A 17 -30.37 11.96 45.67
C SER A 17 -29.09 11.60 44.92
N ILE A 18 -28.16 10.87 45.53
CA ILE A 18 -26.88 10.47 44.90
C ILE A 18 -27.09 9.31 43.91
N THR A 19 -28.09 8.44 44.14
CA THR A 19 -28.38 7.33 43.21
C THR A 19 -29.06 7.76 41.92
N GLN A 20 -29.77 8.90 41.91
CA GLN A 20 -30.47 9.38 40.70
C GLN A 20 -29.54 10.06 39.68
N VAL A 21 -28.35 10.51 40.08
CA VAL A 21 -27.40 11.20 39.18
C VAL A 21 -26.61 10.21 38.31
N LEU A 22 -26.57 8.92 38.67
CA LEU A 22 -25.89 7.87 37.87
C LEU A 22 -26.80 7.14 36.88
N ALA A 23 -28.11 7.38 36.93
CA ALA A 23 -29.00 7.04 35.82
C ALA A 23 -28.98 8.19 34.81
N GLN A 24 -27.85 8.40 34.12
CA GLN A 24 -27.93 9.11 32.86
C GLN A 24 -28.89 8.31 31.98
N ASN A 25 -30.00 8.93 31.57
CA ASN A 25 -30.93 8.41 30.58
C ASN A 25 -30.18 8.21 29.26
N SER A 26 -29.38 7.15 29.17
CA SER A 26 -28.80 6.70 27.92
C SER A 26 -29.94 6.18 27.05
N ASP A 27 -29.95 6.57 25.77
CA ASP A 27 -30.92 6.01 24.83
C ASP A 27 -30.87 4.47 24.86
N PRO A 28 -32.00 3.78 24.62
CA PRO A 28 -32.00 2.32 24.53
C PRO A 28 -30.96 1.81 23.52
N ASP A 29 -30.39 0.63 23.74
CA ASP A 29 -29.29 0.10 22.90
C ASP A 29 -29.58 0.05 21.38
N PRO A 30 -30.78 -0.30 20.90
CA PRO A 30 -31.10 -0.19 19.48
C PRO A 30 -31.00 1.24 18.93
N VAL A 31 -31.44 2.23 19.73
CA VAL A 31 -31.36 3.66 19.37
C VAL A 31 -29.90 4.13 19.36
N GLN A 32 -29.08 3.65 20.29
CA GLN A 32 -27.64 3.92 20.28
C GLN A 32 -26.98 3.31 19.04
N LEU A 33 -27.37 2.10 18.64
CA LEU A 33 -26.84 1.46 17.44
C LEU A 33 -27.19 2.27 16.17
N ASP A 34 -28.44 2.70 16.02
CA ASP A 34 -28.88 3.54 14.91
C ASP A 34 -28.11 4.88 14.87
N LYS A 35 -27.88 5.48 16.04
CA LYS A 35 -27.07 6.69 16.18
C LYS A 35 -25.61 6.47 15.79
N ALA A 36 -25.01 5.34 16.17
CA ALA A 36 -23.65 4.98 15.77
C ALA A 36 -23.54 4.82 14.25
N VAL A 37 -24.52 4.18 13.62
CA VAL A 37 -24.60 4.04 12.16
C VAL A 37 -24.77 5.41 11.48
N ALA A 38 -25.61 6.29 12.03
CA ALA A 38 -25.78 7.64 11.50
C ALA A 38 -24.49 8.48 11.60
N TYR A 39 -23.76 8.39 12.72
CA TYR A 39 -22.45 9.03 12.86
C TYR A 39 -21.42 8.44 11.89
N PHE A 40 -21.37 7.12 11.75
CA PHE A 40 -20.51 6.44 10.80
C PHE A 40 -20.75 6.93 9.37
N ASN A 41 -22.00 6.93 8.91
CA ASN A 41 -22.39 7.37 7.57
C ASN A 41 -22.14 8.88 7.35
N SER A 42 -22.07 9.66 8.42
CA SER A 42 -21.75 11.10 8.37
C SER A 42 -20.25 11.39 8.47
N GLY A 43 -19.38 10.37 8.53
CA GLY A 43 -17.94 10.51 8.68
C GLY A 43 -17.49 10.91 10.10
N LYS A 44 -18.38 10.85 11.09
CA LYS A 44 -18.08 11.10 12.51
C LYS A 44 -17.56 9.81 13.16
N TYR A 45 -16.40 9.36 12.68
CA TYR A 45 -15.85 8.04 13.00
C TYR A 45 -15.48 7.90 14.48
N HIS A 46 -14.96 8.96 15.09
CA HIS A 46 -14.67 8.98 16.52
C HIS A 46 -15.93 8.75 17.36
N GLU A 47 -16.99 9.52 17.11
CA GLU A 47 -18.26 9.41 17.85
C GLU A 47 -18.94 8.06 17.60
N ALA A 48 -18.92 7.57 16.36
CA ALA A 48 -19.41 6.24 16.03
C ALA A 48 -18.63 5.14 16.78
N LEU A 49 -17.30 5.26 16.82
CA LEU A 49 -16.42 4.28 17.48
C LEU A 49 -16.74 4.16 18.97
N LEU A 50 -16.92 5.28 19.67
CA LEU A 50 -17.24 5.29 21.10
C LEU A 50 -18.51 4.48 21.40
N ILE A 51 -19.57 4.69 20.59
CA ILE A 51 -20.84 3.97 20.78
C ILE A 51 -20.72 2.51 20.37
N PHE A 52 -20.10 2.21 19.22
CA PHE A 52 -19.94 0.82 18.79
C PHE A 52 -19.11 -0.01 19.76
N GLN A 53 -18.06 0.55 20.37
CA GLN A 53 -17.24 -0.15 21.36
C GLN A 53 -18.01 -0.43 22.65
N ASP A 54 -18.80 0.54 23.13
CA ASP A 54 -19.66 0.35 24.29
C ASP A 54 -20.65 -0.81 24.05
N LEU A 55 -21.26 -0.85 22.85
CA LEU A 55 -22.15 -1.93 22.44
C LEU A 55 -21.42 -3.28 22.27
N ASP A 56 -20.22 -3.32 21.69
CA ASP A 56 -19.41 -4.55 21.51
C ASP A 56 -18.94 -5.15 22.85
N ASN A 57 -18.75 -4.30 23.87
CA ASN A 57 -18.41 -4.75 25.21
C ASN A 57 -19.59 -5.38 25.96
N ARG A 58 -20.82 -4.92 25.68
CA ARG A 58 -22.04 -5.47 26.29
C ARG A 58 -22.61 -6.65 25.51
N TYR A 59 -22.41 -6.68 24.20
CA TYR A 59 -23.09 -7.60 23.30
C TYR A 59 -22.14 -8.23 22.29
N LYS A 60 -22.48 -9.42 21.82
CA LYS A 60 -21.84 -10.00 20.65
C LYS A 60 -22.40 -9.37 19.39
N LEU A 61 -21.79 -8.28 18.92
CA LEU A 61 -22.23 -7.60 17.70
C LEU A 61 -22.10 -8.49 16.45
N ASN A 62 -22.98 -8.23 15.48
CA ASN A 62 -22.89 -8.80 14.14
C ASN A 62 -21.54 -8.44 13.47
N ASP A 63 -21.01 -9.34 12.66
CA ASP A 63 -19.74 -9.17 11.95
C ASP A 63 -19.68 -7.88 11.11
N ARG A 64 -20.81 -7.41 10.55
CA ARG A 64 -20.88 -6.13 9.83
C ARG A 64 -20.60 -4.92 10.73
N PHE A 65 -21.17 -4.87 11.93
CA PHE A 65 -20.90 -3.77 12.89
C PHE A 65 -19.47 -3.82 13.43
N LYS A 66 -18.92 -5.01 13.61
CA LYS A 66 -17.48 -5.18 13.92
C LYS A 66 -16.59 -4.70 12.77
N ALA A 67 -17.01 -4.87 11.52
CA ALA A 67 -16.32 -4.27 10.38
C ALA A 67 -16.39 -2.73 10.42
N TYR A 68 -17.53 -2.15 10.80
CA TYR A 68 -17.65 -0.69 11.01
C TYR A 68 -16.71 -0.17 12.11
N ILE A 69 -16.57 -0.90 13.22
CA ILE A 69 -15.55 -0.57 14.25
C ILE A 69 -14.15 -0.55 13.63
N GLY A 70 -13.81 -1.57 12.83
CA GLY A 70 -12.54 -1.65 12.12
C GLY A 70 -12.31 -0.46 11.16
N LEU A 71 -13.35 -0.03 10.45
CA LEU A 71 -13.29 1.16 9.59
C LEU A 71 -13.15 2.45 10.40
N CYS A 72 -13.85 2.60 11.53
CA CYS A 72 -13.64 3.75 12.40
C CYS A 72 -12.19 3.85 12.87
N TYR A 73 -11.60 2.74 13.35
CA TYR A 73 -10.19 2.72 13.73
C TYR A 73 -9.25 3.08 12.58
N TYR A 74 -9.54 2.64 11.35
CA TYR A 74 -8.78 3.03 10.16
C TYR A 74 -8.80 4.56 9.96
N HIS A 75 -9.97 5.19 10.11
CA HIS A 75 -10.11 6.65 10.00
C HIS A 75 -9.49 7.43 11.15
N GLU A 76 -9.43 6.84 12.34
CA GLU A 76 -8.71 7.38 13.51
C GLU A 76 -7.20 7.09 13.48
N TRP A 77 -6.69 6.48 12.40
CA TRP A 77 -5.30 6.07 12.21
C TRP A 77 -4.75 5.06 13.22
N ASP A 78 -5.64 4.35 13.92
CA ASP A 78 -5.27 3.20 14.74
C ASP A 78 -5.30 1.93 13.89
N TYR A 79 -4.33 1.83 13.00
CA TYR A 79 -4.24 0.74 12.02
C TYR A 79 -4.09 -0.64 12.65
N LYS A 80 -3.54 -0.72 13.86
CA LYS A 80 -3.40 -1.96 14.60
C LYS A 80 -4.77 -2.52 14.99
N ASN A 81 -5.63 -1.67 15.56
CA ASN A 81 -6.99 -2.07 15.90
C ASN A 81 -7.88 -2.22 14.66
N ALA A 82 -7.66 -1.41 13.62
CA ALA A 82 -8.36 -1.55 12.34
C ALA A 82 -8.17 -2.96 11.75
N VAL A 83 -6.91 -3.40 11.60
CA VAL A 83 -6.58 -4.76 11.15
C VAL A 83 -7.18 -5.81 12.06
N LYS A 84 -7.04 -5.66 13.38
CA LYS A 84 -7.57 -6.62 14.36
C LYS A 84 -9.07 -6.86 14.15
N TYR A 85 -9.86 -5.80 14.04
CA TYR A 85 -11.30 -5.91 13.84
C TYR A 85 -11.64 -6.44 12.44
N LEU A 86 -11.11 -5.83 11.38
CA LEU A 86 -11.44 -6.19 9.99
C LEU A 86 -11.08 -7.63 9.67
N THR A 87 -9.85 -8.06 9.96
CA THR A 87 -9.38 -9.41 9.62
C THR A 87 -10.11 -10.49 10.42
N SER A 88 -10.60 -10.18 11.62
CA SER A 88 -11.38 -11.13 12.42
C SER A 88 -12.74 -11.46 11.81
N VAL A 89 -13.30 -10.58 10.98
CA VAL A 89 -14.66 -10.72 10.41
C VAL A 89 -14.69 -10.99 8.92
N ILE A 90 -13.69 -10.52 8.16
CA ILE A 90 -13.60 -10.66 6.69
C ILE A 90 -14.03 -12.06 6.16
N PRO A 91 -13.59 -13.20 6.73
CA PRO A 91 -13.98 -14.52 6.23
C PRO A 91 -15.48 -14.82 6.27
N ARG A 92 -16.25 -14.07 7.06
CA ARG A 92 -17.70 -14.25 7.27
C ARG A 92 -18.54 -13.18 6.58
N LEU A 93 -17.93 -12.26 5.84
CA LEU A 93 -18.62 -11.16 5.14
C LEU A 93 -18.98 -11.50 3.68
N GLY A 94 -18.89 -12.77 3.28
CA GLY A 94 -19.12 -13.21 1.91
C GLY A 94 -20.53 -12.92 1.35
N MET A 95 -21.54 -12.71 2.21
CA MET A 95 -22.90 -12.40 1.77
C MET A 95 -23.15 -10.89 1.56
N LEU A 96 -22.19 -10.03 1.93
CA LEU A 96 -22.33 -8.59 1.72
C LEU A 96 -22.11 -8.22 0.26
N ALA A 97 -22.63 -7.05 -0.12
CA ALA A 97 -22.48 -6.50 -1.46
C ALA A 97 -20.99 -6.42 -1.86
N PRO A 98 -20.62 -6.74 -3.11
CA PRO A 98 -19.22 -6.76 -3.55
C PRO A 98 -18.45 -5.49 -3.18
N HIS A 99 -19.00 -4.31 -3.46
CA HIS A 99 -18.33 -3.05 -3.23
C HIS A 99 -18.18 -2.70 -1.74
N GLU A 100 -19.10 -3.15 -0.89
CA GLU A 100 -18.92 -3.03 0.56
C GLU A 100 -17.76 -3.89 1.03
N ARG A 101 -17.63 -5.13 0.53
CA ARG A 101 -16.47 -5.98 0.84
C ARG A 101 -15.16 -5.37 0.36
N SER A 102 -15.16 -4.72 -0.81
CA SER A 102 -14.00 -4.00 -1.35
C SER A 102 -13.45 -2.99 -0.34
N VAL A 103 -14.33 -2.22 0.32
CA VAL A 103 -13.95 -1.24 1.35
C VAL A 103 -13.22 -1.92 2.51
N TYR A 104 -13.76 -3.03 3.03
CA TYR A 104 -13.12 -3.75 4.15
C TYR A 104 -11.75 -4.33 3.77
N TYR A 105 -11.65 -4.91 2.59
CA TYR A 105 -10.38 -5.43 2.07
C TYR A 105 -9.36 -4.31 1.90
N PHE A 106 -9.75 -3.21 1.26
CA PHE A 106 -8.88 -2.06 1.04
C PHE A 106 -8.42 -1.43 2.35
N SER A 107 -9.32 -1.18 3.31
CA SER A 107 -8.94 -0.58 4.60
C SER A 107 -8.05 -1.50 5.43
N ALA A 108 -8.25 -2.82 5.38
CA ALA A 108 -7.33 -3.77 6.00
C ALA A 108 -5.94 -3.72 5.33
N ALA A 109 -5.91 -3.69 4.00
CA ALA A 109 -4.68 -3.59 3.22
C ALA A 109 -3.91 -2.29 3.51
N GLU A 110 -4.58 -1.13 3.44
CA GLU A 110 -3.99 0.18 3.77
C GLU A 110 -3.49 0.21 5.22
N SER A 111 -4.21 -0.38 6.16
CA SER A 111 -3.79 -0.43 7.56
C SER A 111 -2.49 -1.22 7.71
N TYR A 112 -2.37 -2.40 7.07
CA TYR A 112 -1.11 -3.13 7.01
C TYR A 112 -0.01 -2.32 6.31
N PHE A 113 -0.32 -1.69 5.19
CA PHE A 113 0.62 -0.87 4.42
C PHE A 113 1.19 0.29 5.25
N LEU A 114 0.33 1.00 5.99
CA LEU A 114 0.70 2.15 6.83
C LEU A 114 1.45 1.74 8.10
N MET A 115 1.36 0.46 8.48
CA MET A 115 2.23 -0.17 9.49
C MET A 115 3.50 -0.79 8.87
N GLU A 116 3.79 -0.52 7.59
CA GLU A 116 4.93 -1.06 6.83
C GLU A 116 4.95 -2.60 6.71
N GLN A 117 3.80 -3.25 6.93
CA GLN A 117 3.61 -4.69 6.82
C GLN A 117 3.19 -5.07 5.39
N TYR A 118 4.02 -4.70 4.41
CA TYR A 118 3.67 -4.80 2.97
C TYR A 118 3.28 -6.20 2.52
N LYS A 119 3.96 -7.24 3.01
CA LYS A 119 3.64 -8.64 2.67
C LYS A 119 2.25 -9.05 3.12
N LEU A 120 1.78 -8.52 4.26
CA LEU A 120 0.45 -8.81 4.78
C LEU A 120 -0.63 -7.96 4.12
N ALA A 121 -0.29 -6.79 3.57
CA ALA A 121 -1.22 -5.95 2.83
C ALA A 121 -1.64 -6.54 1.47
N ILE A 122 -0.69 -7.16 0.76
CA ILE A 122 -0.88 -7.73 -0.60
C ILE A 122 -2.16 -8.56 -0.75
N PRO A 123 -2.42 -9.63 0.04
CA PRO A 123 -3.59 -10.47 -0.17
C PRO A 123 -4.91 -9.70 -0.03
N PHE A 124 -4.96 -8.67 0.82
CA PHE A 124 -6.16 -7.87 0.98
C PHE A 124 -6.37 -6.89 -0.20
N TYR A 125 -5.31 -6.31 -0.76
CA TYR A 125 -5.45 -5.55 -2.01
C TYR A 125 -5.88 -6.45 -3.17
N GLU A 126 -5.33 -7.66 -3.28
CA GLU A 126 -5.73 -8.64 -4.29
C GLU A 126 -7.21 -9.03 -4.13
N GLN A 127 -7.67 -9.24 -2.90
CA GLN A 127 -9.10 -9.44 -2.61
C GLN A 127 -9.95 -8.23 -3.01
N ALA A 128 -9.51 -7.01 -2.72
CA ALA A 128 -10.21 -5.78 -3.11
C ALA A 128 -10.40 -5.71 -4.63
N LEU A 129 -9.37 -6.03 -5.43
CA LEU A 129 -9.43 -6.05 -6.90
C LEU A 129 -10.53 -6.97 -7.47
N THR A 130 -10.92 -8.01 -6.74
CA THR A 130 -11.97 -8.95 -7.19
C THR A 130 -13.39 -8.40 -7.10
N VAL A 131 -13.60 -7.34 -6.30
CA VAL A 131 -14.94 -6.84 -5.96
C VAL A 131 -15.09 -5.31 -5.99
N CYS A 132 -14.01 -4.57 -6.26
CA CYS A 132 -14.01 -3.12 -6.39
C CYS A 132 -14.66 -2.66 -7.71
N TYR A 133 -14.99 -1.37 -7.80
CA TYR A 133 -15.34 -0.76 -9.08
C TYR A 133 -14.10 -0.64 -9.97
N ASP A 134 -14.27 -0.66 -11.30
CA ASP A 134 -13.15 -0.54 -12.24
C ASP A 134 -12.35 0.76 -12.03
N ARG A 135 -13.04 1.87 -11.71
CA ARG A 135 -12.40 3.16 -11.42
C ARG A 135 -11.46 3.15 -10.22
N GLU A 136 -11.60 2.17 -9.31
CA GLU A 136 -10.81 2.05 -8.09
C GLU A 136 -9.54 1.20 -8.31
N LYS A 137 -9.53 0.35 -9.35
CA LYS A 137 -8.42 -0.57 -9.63
C LYS A 137 -7.08 0.14 -9.79
N GLY A 138 -7.08 1.32 -10.42
CA GLY A 138 -5.86 2.11 -10.62
C GLY A 138 -5.14 2.42 -9.31
N GLU A 139 -5.88 2.81 -8.26
CA GLU A 139 -5.30 3.10 -6.95
C GLU A 139 -4.85 1.83 -6.23
N ILE A 140 -5.63 0.75 -6.33
CA ILE A 140 -5.27 -0.53 -5.69
C ILE A 140 -3.99 -1.10 -6.31
N TYR A 141 -3.86 -1.09 -7.64
CA TYR A 141 -2.63 -1.50 -8.32
C TYR A 141 -1.45 -0.59 -7.98
N TYR A 142 -1.67 0.72 -7.84
CA TYR A 142 -0.62 1.65 -7.40
C TYR A 142 -0.09 1.31 -6.00
N ARG A 143 -0.98 0.96 -5.07
CA ARG A 143 -0.61 0.50 -3.71
C ARG A 143 0.09 -0.86 -3.70
N LEU A 144 -0.37 -1.81 -4.51
CA LEU A 144 0.33 -3.09 -4.71
C LEU A 144 1.74 -2.88 -5.28
N GLY A 145 1.89 -1.96 -6.24
CA GLY A 145 3.19 -1.57 -6.80
C GLY A 145 4.16 -1.15 -5.70
N PHE A 146 3.71 -0.32 -4.75
CA PHE A 146 4.53 0.02 -3.59
C PHE A 146 4.84 -1.17 -2.68
N CYS A 147 3.87 -2.04 -2.41
CA CYS A 147 4.10 -3.22 -1.57
C CYS A 147 5.24 -4.08 -2.13
N TYR A 148 5.20 -4.37 -3.42
CA TYR A 148 6.23 -5.14 -4.11
C TYR A 148 7.56 -4.38 -4.19
N MET A 149 7.52 -3.07 -4.43
CA MET A 149 8.72 -2.23 -4.49
C MET A 149 9.46 -2.21 -3.14
N PHE A 150 8.75 -2.01 -2.02
CA PHE A 150 9.35 -2.09 -0.69
C PHE A 150 9.83 -3.51 -0.34
N GLY A 151 9.19 -4.53 -0.91
CA GLY A 151 9.65 -5.92 -0.90
C GLY A 151 10.84 -6.21 -1.83
N LYS A 152 11.32 -5.23 -2.63
CA LYS A 152 12.35 -5.35 -3.67
C LYS A 152 12.02 -6.35 -4.79
N ASP A 153 10.74 -6.65 -4.99
CA ASP A 153 10.25 -7.40 -6.14
C ASP A 153 9.95 -6.39 -7.27
N TRP A 154 11.03 -5.96 -7.94
CA TRP A 154 10.97 -4.86 -8.92
C TRP A 154 10.12 -5.19 -10.15
N GLU A 155 10.08 -6.47 -10.55
CA GLU A 155 9.29 -6.93 -11.69
C GLU A 155 7.80 -6.81 -11.38
N LYS A 156 7.33 -7.39 -10.26
CA LYS A 156 5.93 -7.25 -9.86
C LYS A 156 5.55 -5.82 -9.56
N ALA A 157 6.45 -5.03 -8.96
CA ALA A 157 6.20 -3.61 -8.73
C ALA A 157 5.94 -2.87 -10.03
N ARG A 158 6.82 -3.03 -11.03
CA ARG A 158 6.68 -2.44 -12.36
C ARG A 158 5.36 -2.86 -13.01
N ASP A 159 5.03 -4.15 -12.99
CA ASP A 159 3.83 -4.68 -13.65
C ASP A 159 2.55 -4.12 -13.01
N ASN A 160 2.52 -4.00 -11.68
CA ASN A 160 1.42 -3.32 -10.99
C ASN A 160 1.34 -1.83 -11.35
N TYR A 161 2.47 -1.12 -11.50
CA TYR A 161 2.44 0.27 -11.97
C TYR A 161 1.99 0.40 -13.43
N VAL A 162 2.23 -0.58 -14.30
CA VAL A 162 1.65 -0.61 -15.66
C VAL A 162 0.14 -0.70 -15.58
N LEU A 163 -0.40 -1.65 -14.80
CA LEU A 163 -1.84 -1.81 -14.62
C LEU A 163 -2.46 -0.54 -14.01
N ALA A 164 -1.82 0.06 -13.00
CA ALA A 164 -2.27 1.33 -12.43
C ALA A 164 -2.36 2.44 -13.49
N GLU A 165 -1.33 2.57 -14.33
CA GLU A 165 -1.29 3.54 -15.44
C GLU A 165 -2.44 3.32 -16.43
N GLU A 166 -2.72 2.07 -16.81
CA GLU A 166 -3.83 1.73 -17.71
C GLU A 166 -5.19 2.18 -17.15
N PHE A 167 -5.48 1.84 -15.89
CA PHE A 167 -6.75 2.23 -15.25
C PHE A 167 -6.87 3.74 -15.05
N PHE A 168 -5.80 4.44 -14.66
CA PHE A 168 -5.84 5.90 -14.55
C PHE A 168 -6.07 6.59 -15.91
N ARG A 169 -5.53 6.03 -17.00
CA ARG A 169 -5.76 6.54 -18.36
C ARG A 169 -7.17 6.25 -18.86
N ALA A 170 -7.76 5.13 -18.48
CA ALA A 170 -9.14 4.78 -18.84
C ALA A 170 -10.17 5.63 -18.09
N HIS A 171 -9.89 6.01 -16.83
CA HIS A 171 -10.83 6.69 -15.94
C HIS A 171 -10.42 8.14 -15.61
N LYS A 172 -9.97 8.92 -16.61
CA LYS A 172 -9.46 10.31 -16.48
C LYS A 172 -10.38 11.33 -15.77
N ALA A 173 -11.58 10.95 -15.34
CA ALA A 173 -12.51 11.81 -14.62
C ALA A 173 -12.23 11.73 -13.10
N GLY A 174 -11.34 12.59 -12.60
CA GLY A 174 -11.12 12.76 -11.17
C GLY A 174 -10.06 13.83 -10.85
N GLN A 175 -10.26 14.61 -9.79
CA GLN A 175 -9.24 15.53 -9.30
C GLN A 175 -7.99 14.75 -8.88
N GLY A 176 -6.80 15.22 -9.24
CA GLY A 176 -5.52 14.59 -8.84
C GLY A 176 -5.08 13.37 -9.66
N VAL A 177 -5.89 12.89 -10.62
CA VAL A 177 -5.53 11.75 -11.49
C VAL A 177 -4.25 12.02 -12.30
N GLU A 178 -4.03 13.25 -12.76
CA GLU A 178 -2.82 13.62 -13.51
C GLU A 178 -1.55 13.52 -12.66
N ALA A 179 -1.60 14.03 -11.42
CA ALA A 179 -0.49 13.92 -10.48
C ALA A 179 -0.21 12.46 -10.12
N ARG A 180 -1.27 11.68 -9.89
CA ARG A 180 -1.16 10.23 -9.62
C ARG A 180 -0.56 9.48 -10.80
N LEU A 181 -1.00 9.78 -12.01
CA LEU A 181 -0.47 9.19 -13.24
C LEU A 181 1.02 9.51 -13.43
N ALA A 182 1.42 10.76 -13.20
CA ALA A 182 2.83 11.15 -13.26
C ALA A 182 3.68 10.39 -12.23
N GLN A 183 3.17 10.22 -10.99
CA GLN A 183 3.83 9.43 -9.96
C GLN A 183 3.99 7.98 -10.41
N VAL A 184 2.92 7.32 -10.87
CA VAL A 184 2.95 5.93 -11.35
C VAL A 184 4.00 5.73 -12.45
N ILE A 185 4.06 6.64 -13.43
CA ILE A 185 5.03 6.57 -14.53
C ILE A 185 6.47 6.67 -13.99
N ASN A 186 6.72 7.56 -13.03
CA ASN A 186 8.04 7.72 -12.43
C ASN A 186 8.44 6.48 -11.61
N MET A 187 7.51 5.94 -10.81
CA MET A 187 7.73 4.72 -10.04
C MET A 187 8.01 3.53 -10.95
N ARG A 188 7.25 3.38 -12.04
CA ARG A 188 7.47 2.36 -13.08
C ARG A 188 8.86 2.45 -13.69
N LYS A 189 9.29 3.66 -14.09
CA LYS A 189 10.65 3.89 -14.62
C LYS A 189 11.73 3.52 -13.61
N GLY A 190 11.58 3.93 -12.35
CA GLY A 190 12.52 3.58 -11.29
C GLY A 190 12.64 2.06 -11.07
N CYS A 191 11.51 1.34 -11.11
CA CYS A 191 11.52 -0.12 -11.05
C CYS A 191 12.23 -0.73 -12.26
N GLN A 192 11.97 -0.22 -13.48
CA GLN A 192 12.64 -0.69 -14.69
C GLN A 192 14.16 -0.51 -14.60
N THR A 193 14.65 0.64 -14.13
CA THR A 193 16.09 0.85 -13.90
C THR A 193 16.67 -0.19 -12.94
N LYS A 194 15.97 -0.56 -11.87
CA LYS A 194 16.43 -1.62 -10.94
C LYS A 194 16.47 -3.01 -11.57
N ILE A 195 15.53 -3.30 -12.46
CA ILE A 195 15.55 -4.55 -13.24
C ILE A 195 16.76 -4.56 -14.16
N ASP A 196 17.00 -3.47 -14.90
CA ASP A 196 18.10 -3.35 -15.86
C ASP A 196 19.47 -3.41 -15.17
N GLU A 197 19.63 -2.73 -14.02
CA GLU A 197 20.83 -2.80 -13.17
C GLU A 197 21.15 -4.25 -12.80
N LYS A 198 20.14 -5.02 -12.37
CA LYS A 198 20.31 -6.43 -12.00
C LYS A 198 20.68 -7.28 -13.21
N LEU A 199 19.99 -7.11 -14.34
CA LEU A 199 20.28 -7.85 -15.58
C LEU A 199 21.70 -7.58 -16.09
N ALA A 200 22.17 -6.34 -16.00
CA ALA A 200 23.53 -5.97 -16.35
C ALA A 200 24.55 -6.65 -15.42
N ALA A 201 24.33 -6.59 -14.11
CA ALA A 201 25.20 -7.24 -13.12
C ALA A 201 25.27 -8.77 -13.34
N ASP A 202 24.14 -9.42 -13.57
CA ASP A 202 24.07 -10.87 -13.83
C ASP A 202 24.78 -11.25 -15.14
N SER A 203 24.74 -10.38 -16.14
CA SER A 203 25.43 -10.59 -17.42
C SER A 203 26.95 -10.45 -17.28
N ILE A 204 27.40 -9.43 -16.55
CA ILE A 204 28.83 -9.23 -16.23
C ILE A 204 29.36 -10.42 -15.41
N ALA A 205 28.62 -10.87 -14.40
CA ALA A 205 29.01 -12.02 -13.57
C ALA A 205 29.15 -13.30 -14.39
N ARG A 206 28.20 -13.57 -15.30
CA ARG A 206 28.27 -14.72 -16.22
C ARG A 206 29.45 -14.65 -17.18
N ALA A 207 29.73 -13.46 -17.74
CA ALA A 207 30.88 -13.26 -18.62
C ALA A 207 32.21 -13.53 -17.90
N LYS A 208 32.36 -13.00 -16.68
CA LYS A 208 33.54 -13.23 -15.85
C LYS A 208 33.73 -14.72 -15.51
N ALA A 209 32.66 -15.41 -15.11
CA ALA A 209 32.73 -16.83 -14.80
C ALA A 209 33.17 -17.67 -16.02
N LYS A 210 32.71 -17.30 -17.22
CA LYS A 210 33.14 -17.93 -18.48
C LYS A 210 34.62 -17.67 -18.75
N GLU A 211 35.09 -16.44 -18.57
CA GLU A 211 36.50 -16.08 -18.74
C GLU A 211 37.40 -16.84 -17.76
N ASP A 212 37.05 -16.86 -16.47
CA ASP A 212 37.81 -17.58 -15.44
C ASP A 212 37.91 -19.09 -15.75
N SER A 213 36.82 -19.68 -16.27
CA SER A 213 36.81 -21.07 -16.73
C SER A 213 37.77 -21.29 -17.91
N LEU A 214 37.77 -20.40 -18.91
CA LEU A 214 38.68 -20.47 -20.04
C LEU A 214 40.15 -20.31 -19.62
N ARG A 215 40.43 -19.36 -18.70
CA ARG A 215 41.77 -19.17 -18.12
C ARG A 215 42.25 -20.42 -17.38
N SER A 216 41.36 -21.08 -16.61
CA SER A 216 41.68 -22.33 -15.93
C SER A 216 42.00 -23.47 -16.89
N ILE A 217 41.27 -23.57 -18.01
CA ILE A 217 41.54 -24.56 -19.06
C ILE A 217 42.89 -24.26 -19.71
N ALA A 218 43.13 -23.01 -20.11
CA ALA A 218 44.38 -22.60 -20.76
C ALA A 218 45.61 -22.87 -19.87
N ALA A 219 45.51 -22.62 -18.56
CA ALA A 219 46.58 -22.89 -17.60
C ALA A 219 46.93 -24.39 -17.45
N LYS A 220 46.05 -25.30 -17.87
CA LYS A 220 46.26 -26.75 -17.81
C LYS A 220 46.85 -27.33 -19.10
N ILE A 221 47.00 -26.53 -20.16
CA ILE A 221 47.58 -26.98 -21.44
C ILE A 221 49.11 -26.89 -21.32
N PRO A 222 49.86 -28.01 -21.44
CA PRO A 222 51.32 -27.99 -21.38
C PRO A 222 51.92 -27.19 -22.54
N LEU A 223 52.85 -26.26 -22.24
CA LEU A 223 53.51 -25.40 -23.23
C LEU A 223 54.19 -26.20 -24.35
N ASP A 224 54.72 -27.38 -24.03
CA ASP A 224 55.50 -28.23 -24.95
C ASP A 224 54.65 -28.90 -26.04
N SER A 225 53.31 -28.82 -25.93
CA SER A 225 52.38 -29.38 -26.93
C SER A 225 52.03 -28.42 -28.07
N ILE A 226 52.47 -27.15 -27.98
CA ILE A 226 52.24 -26.13 -29.01
C ILE A 226 53.45 -26.11 -29.96
N ILE A 227 53.59 -27.16 -30.78
CA ILE A 227 54.53 -27.14 -31.90
C ILE A 227 53.89 -26.28 -33.00
N THR A 228 54.43 -25.08 -33.21
CA THR A 228 54.09 -24.24 -34.36
C THR A 228 54.72 -24.83 -35.61
N GLU A 229 53.93 -25.51 -36.46
CA GLU A 229 54.26 -25.56 -37.88
C GLU A 229 54.09 -24.15 -38.44
N LYS A 230 55.23 -23.49 -38.65
CA LYS A 230 55.34 -22.22 -39.38
C LYS A 230 54.84 -22.47 -40.80
N PRO A 231 53.76 -21.83 -41.28
CA PRO A 231 53.40 -21.94 -42.69
C PRO A 231 54.39 -21.09 -43.49
N GLU A 232 55.27 -21.75 -44.24
CA GLU A 232 56.02 -21.10 -45.32
C GLU A 232 55.03 -20.68 -46.42
N VAL A 233 54.54 -19.45 -46.35
CA VAL A 233 53.81 -18.83 -47.44
C VAL A 233 54.83 -18.33 -48.46
N LYS A 234 54.95 -19.06 -49.58
CA LYS A 234 55.60 -18.57 -50.79
C LYS A 234 54.76 -17.42 -51.37
N VAL A 235 55.42 -16.30 -51.61
CA VAL A 235 54.87 -15.11 -52.23
C VAL A 235 54.80 -15.34 -53.73
N ASP A 236 53.59 -15.38 -54.29
CA ASP A 236 53.36 -15.14 -55.72
C ASP A 236 52.47 -13.89 -55.88
N THR A 237 53.02 -12.93 -56.62
CA THR A 237 52.44 -11.64 -56.97
C THR A 237 51.35 -11.77 -58.04
N ALA A 238 50.14 -11.26 -57.79
CA ALA A 238 49.30 -10.55 -58.79
C ALA A 238 48.04 -9.92 -58.16
N THR A 239 48.03 -8.59 -58.12
CA THR A 239 46.96 -7.63 -58.49
C THR A 239 45.52 -7.83 -57.93
N ILE A 240 44.99 -6.83 -57.20
CA ILE A 240 43.93 -5.89 -57.64
C ILE A 240 43.43 -4.94 -56.50
N SER A 241 43.49 -3.64 -56.82
CA SER A 241 42.69 -2.45 -56.46
C SER A 241 42.38 -1.99 -55.01
N LYS A 242 42.96 -0.83 -54.68
CA LYS A 242 42.39 0.46 -54.19
C LYS A 242 41.03 0.49 -53.44
N SER A 243 41.02 1.19 -52.28
CA SER A 243 40.23 2.42 -51.99
C SER A 243 40.18 2.66 -50.46
N GLU A 244 41.00 3.58 -49.92
CA GLU A 244 40.63 4.89 -49.32
C GLU A 244 40.09 4.89 -47.86
N LYS A 245 40.73 5.76 -47.05
CA LYS A 245 40.51 6.16 -45.63
C LYS A 245 39.31 7.16 -45.53
N PRO A 246 38.88 7.73 -44.36
CA PRO A 246 39.55 7.80 -43.05
C PRO A 246 38.70 7.71 -41.74
N ILE A 247 39.47 7.51 -40.66
CA ILE A 247 39.37 7.89 -39.23
C ILE A 247 38.34 8.99 -38.87
N ILE A 248 37.53 8.76 -37.82
CA ILE A 248 37.02 9.81 -36.90
C ILE A 248 37.07 9.36 -35.43
N THR A 249 37.69 10.24 -34.67
CA THR A 249 37.87 10.46 -33.22
C THR A 249 36.69 10.18 -32.30
N THR A 250 36.96 9.51 -31.16
CA THR A 250 36.13 9.48 -29.95
C THR A 250 36.16 10.82 -29.22
N GLN A 251 35.00 11.40 -28.92
CA GLN A 251 34.87 12.52 -27.99
C GLN A 251 34.40 12.02 -26.61
N ASP A 252 35.11 12.50 -25.59
CA ASP A 252 34.79 12.39 -24.17
C ASP A 252 33.45 13.08 -23.83
N VAL A 253 32.69 12.49 -22.92
CA VAL A 253 31.53 13.14 -22.29
C VAL A 253 31.80 13.28 -20.79
N ASP A 254 31.85 14.54 -20.36
CA ASP A 254 31.90 15.04 -18.99
C ASP A 254 30.80 14.43 -18.10
N GLU A 255 31.22 13.77 -17.01
CA GLU A 255 30.36 13.38 -15.91
C GLU A 255 30.29 14.51 -14.88
N LYS A 256 29.18 15.24 -14.85
CA LYS A 256 28.84 16.15 -13.74
C LYS A 256 27.43 15.91 -13.21
N THR A 257 27.42 15.47 -11.94
CA THR A 257 26.53 15.90 -10.84
C THR A 257 25.04 15.54 -10.89
N LYS A 258 24.59 14.68 -9.97
CA LYS A 258 24.01 15.06 -8.64
C LYS A 258 23.16 13.92 -8.06
N LYS A 259 23.51 13.48 -6.84
CA LYS A 259 22.58 12.82 -5.91
C LYS A 259 21.43 13.78 -5.54
N PRO A 260 20.24 13.24 -5.28
CA PRO A 260 19.46 13.75 -4.16
C PRO A 260 18.87 12.62 -3.31
N THR A 261 19.29 12.59 -2.04
CA THR A 261 18.49 12.08 -0.91
C THR A 261 17.48 13.14 -0.48
N PRO A 262 16.23 12.80 -0.11
CA PRO A 262 15.40 13.65 0.73
C PRO A 262 15.56 13.27 2.23
N PRO A 263 15.62 14.26 3.14
CA PRO A 263 15.67 14.03 4.59
C PRO A 263 14.25 13.86 5.17
N VAL A 264 14.11 12.93 6.13
CA VAL A 264 12.89 12.76 6.94
C VAL A 264 13.11 13.49 8.26
N ASP A 265 12.38 14.60 8.46
CA ASP A 265 12.31 15.36 9.71
C ASP A 265 10.98 15.02 10.44
N ASN A 266 11.11 14.50 11.67
CA ASN A 266 10.04 13.90 12.47
C ASN A 266 9.49 14.88 13.51
N ASN A 267 8.58 15.78 13.12
CA ASN A 267 7.93 16.71 14.07
C ASN A 267 6.39 16.49 14.17
N PRO A 268 5.80 16.23 15.37
CA PRO A 268 4.42 15.73 15.54
C PRO A 268 3.26 16.67 15.15
N LYS A 269 3.50 17.94 14.83
CA LYS A 269 2.45 18.95 14.57
C LYS A 269 1.93 19.00 13.12
N LYS A 270 2.43 18.13 12.22
CA LYS A 270 2.00 18.02 10.81
C LYS A 270 0.89 17.00 10.53
N LYS A 271 0.29 16.36 11.55
CA LYS A 271 -0.73 15.31 11.35
C LYS A 271 -2.03 15.80 10.68
N ALA A 272 -2.45 17.05 10.90
CA ALA A 272 -3.69 17.58 10.30
C ALA A 272 -3.58 17.92 8.80
N LYS A 273 -2.37 18.25 8.30
CA LYS A 273 -2.13 18.51 6.87
C LYS A 273 -1.85 17.24 6.06
N LYS A 274 -1.71 16.09 6.73
CA LYS A 274 -1.54 14.77 6.11
C LYS A 274 -2.88 14.16 5.64
N GLN A 275 -4.01 14.80 5.98
CA GLN A 275 -5.37 14.35 5.66
C GLN A 275 -5.68 14.41 4.15
N GLU A 276 -5.16 15.40 3.41
CA GLU A 276 -5.43 15.56 1.96
C GLU A 276 -4.59 14.62 1.08
N ASP A 277 -3.38 14.25 1.51
CA ASP A 277 -2.44 13.50 0.67
C ASP A 277 -2.49 11.97 0.86
N VAL A 278 -3.16 11.46 1.91
CA VAL A 278 -3.04 10.04 2.33
C VAL A 278 -4.29 9.19 2.05
N ALA A 279 -5.48 9.78 1.85
CA ALA A 279 -6.70 9.03 1.61
C ALA A 279 -7.22 9.23 0.16
N PRO A 280 -6.80 8.39 -0.80
CA PRO A 280 -7.32 8.45 -2.17
C PRO A 280 -8.75 7.91 -2.29
N ILE A 281 -9.29 7.28 -1.24
CA ILE A 281 -10.69 6.86 -1.17
C ILE A 281 -11.43 7.80 -0.21
N ASN A 282 -12.04 8.83 -0.78
CA ASN A 282 -13.08 9.56 -0.09
C ASN A 282 -14.30 8.64 0.01
N LEU A 283 -14.55 8.04 1.18
CA LEU A 283 -15.77 7.23 1.36
C LEU A 283 -17.05 8.04 1.13
N ASN A 284 -17.02 9.37 1.27
CA ASN A 284 -18.18 10.18 0.87
C ASN A 284 -18.48 10.06 -0.63
N ASP A 285 -17.51 9.78 -1.49
CA ASP A 285 -17.73 9.52 -2.92
C ASP A 285 -18.15 8.06 -3.21
N LEU A 286 -17.96 7.14 -2.24
CA LEU A 286 -18.57 5.80 -2.25
C LEU A 286 -20.02 5.83 -1.74
N TYR A 287 -20.34 6.67 -0.76
CA TYR A 287 -21.67 6.72 -0.13
C TYR A 287 -22.61 7.80 -0.69
N LYS A 288 -22.11 8.80 -1.43
CA LYS A 288 -22.97 9.84 -2.05
C LYS A 288 -23.98 9.28 -3.04
N ASN A 289 -23.69 8.14 -3.65
CA ASN A 289 -24.57 7.48 -4.60
C ASN A 289 -24.96 6.09 -4.11
N LYS A 290 -26.12 6.01 -3.46
CA LYS A 290 -26.91 4.80 -3.15
C LYS A 290 -26.41 3.93 -2.00
N ILE A 291 -26.87 4.27 -0.81
CA ILE A 291 -27.56 3.28 0.02
C ILE A 291 -29.03 3.72 0.08
N GLU A 292 -29.81 3.38 -0.95
CA GLU A 292 -31.23 3.12 -0.68
C GLU A 292 -31.23 1.84 0.13
N VAL A 293 -31.36 1.99 1.45
CA VAL A 293 -31.70 0.87 2.32
C VAL A 293 -33.09 0.45 1.86
N GLY A 294 -33.17 -0.66 1.12
CA GLY A 294 -34.45 -1.30 0.85
C GLY A 294 -35.10 -1.62 2.19
N GLU A 295 -36.34 -1.14 2.34
CA GLU A 295 -37.26 -1.44 3.44
C GLU A 295 -37.41 -2.95 3.69
#